data_AF-A0A6P3JBB9-F1
#
_entry.id   AF-A0A6P3JBB9-F1
#
_cell.length_a   1.000
_cell.length_b   1.000
_cell.length_c   1.000
_cell.angle_alpha   90.00
_cell.angle_beta   90.00
_cell.angle_gamma   90.00
#
_symmetry.space_group_name_H-M   'P 1'
#
loop_
_entity.id
_entity.type
_entity.pdbx_description
1 polymer ?
#
loop_
_entity_poly.entity_id
_entity_poly.type
_entity_poly.pdbx_seq_one_letter_code
_entity_poly.pdbx_strand_id
1 'polypeptide(L)'
;MTLEELVACDNAAQKMQTVSAAVEELLVAAQLQDRLTVGVYESAKLMNVDPDSVVLCLLAIDEEEEDDIALQIHFTLIQSFCCENDIDIVRVSGMQRLAQLLGEPAETQGTTEARDLHCLLVTNPHTDTWKSHGLVEVASYCEESRGNNQWVPYISLQER
;
A
#
# COMPACT_ATOMS: atom_id res chain seq x y z
N MET A 1 -25.83 -13.89 18.30
CA MET A 1 -25.54 -13.35 16.95
C MET A 1 -26.79 -13.51 16.12
N THR A 2 -27.30 -12.44 15.52
CA THR A 2 -28.49 -12.46 14.65
C THR A 2 -28.10 -12.83 13.21
N LEU A 3 -29.08 -13.26 12.41
CA LEU A 3 -28.85 -13.65 11.00
C LEU A 3 -28.32 -12.47 10.15
N GLU A 4 -28.70 -11.25 10.50
CA GLU A 4 -28.26 -10.01 9.84
C GLU A 4 -26.78 -9.70 10.11
N GLU A 5 -26.28 -10.01 11.32
CA GLU A 5 -24.86 -9.87 11.67
C GLU A 5 -23.97 -10.85 10.88
N LEU A 6 -24.45 -12.07 10.62
CA LEU A 6 -23.70 -13.06 9.84
C LEU A 6 -23.54 -12.65 8.37
N VAL A 7 -24.61 -12.14 7.74
CA VAL A 7 -24.58 -11.68 6.34
C VAL A 7 -23.69 -10.44 6.17
N ALA A 8 -23.67 -9.54 7.16
CA ALA A 8 -22.79 -8.38 7.14
C ALA A 8 -21.30 -8.79 7.23
N CYS A 9 -20.97 -9.79 8.06
CA CYS A 9 -19.62 -10.32 8.18
C CYS A 9 -19.12 -10.98 6.89
N ASP A 10 -19.95 -11.79 6.24
CA ASP A 10 -19.59 -12.47 4.99
C ASP A 10 -19.32 -11.45 3.86
N ASN A 11 -20.15 -10.40 3.77
CA ASN A 11 -19.97 -9.33 2.80
C ASN A 11 -18.70 -8.51 3.06
N ALA A 12 -18.37 -8.23 4.33
CA ALA A 12 -17.17 -7.52 4.70
C ALA A 12 -15.89 -8.34 4.39
N ALA A 13 -15.92 -9.64 4.66
CA ALA A 13 -14.81 -10.55 4.34
C ALA A 13 -14.59 -10.65 2.83
N GLN A 14 -15.67 -10.80 2.05
CA GLN A 14 -15.59 -10.85 0.59
C GLN A 14 -15.06 -9.53 0.00
N LYS A 15 -15.51 -8.40 0.54
CA LYS A 15 -15.00 -7.08 0.15
C LYS A 15 -13.51 -6.93 0.44
N MET A 16 -13.06 -7.33 1.63
CA MET A 16 -11.64 -7.26 1.98
C MET A 16 -10.79 -8.12 1.04
N GLN A 17 -11.28 -9.30 0.65
CA GLN A 17 -10.60 -10.14 -0.33
C GLN A 17 -10.48 -9.48 -1.70
N THR A 18 -11.52 -8.78 -2.16
CA THR A 18 -11.50 -8.00 -3.40
C THR A 18 -10.47 -6.88 -3.33
N VAL A 19 -10.43 -6.14 -2.22
CA VAL A 19 -9.48 -5.03 -2.02
C VAL A 19 -8.04 -5.54 -1.96
N SER A 20 -7.77 -6.62 -1.22
CA SER A 20 -6.43 -7.23 -1.20
C SER A 20 -6.00 -7.67 -2.59
N ALA A 21 -6.87 -8.32 -3.37
CA ALA A 21 -6.56 -8.71 -4.75
C ALA A 21 -6.31 -7.49 -5.67
N ALA A 22 -7.08 -6.42 -5.49
CA ALA A 22 -6.91 -5.18 -6.23
C ALA A 22 -5.56 -4.49 -5.93
N VAL A 23 -5.09 -4.53 -4.67
CA VAL A 23 -3.74 -4.07 -4.31
C VAL A 23 -2.66 -4.89 -5.03
N GLU A 24 -2.77 -6.22 -5.02
CA GLU A 24 -1.78 -7.07 -5.71
C GLU A 24 -1.73 -6.76 -7.22
N GLU A 25 -2.90 -6.68 -7.87
CA GLU A 25 -3.01 -6.35 -9.29
C GLU A 25 -2.43 -4.96 -9.59
N LEU A 26 -2.75 -3.98 -8.74
CA LEU A 26 -2.27 -2.61 -8.87
C LEU A 26 -0.75 -2.53 -8.80
N LEU A 27 -0.13 -3.19 -7.81
CA LEU A 27 1.32 -3.15 -7.62
C LEU A 27 2.07 -3.76 -8.80
N VAL A 28 1.61 -4.91 -9.29
CA VAL A 28 2.19 -5.56 -10.47
C VAL A 28 2.03 -4.66 -11.71
N ALA A 29 0.84 -4.09 -11.91
CA ALA A 29 0.61 -3.20 -13.05
C ALA A 29 1.43 -1.89 -12.95
N ALA A 30 1.57 -1.32 -11.76
CA ALA A 30 2.39 -0.12 -11.52
C ALA A 30 3.86 -0.40 -11.81
N GLN A 31 4.38 -1.54 -11.36
CA GLN A 31 5.76 -1.96 -11.62
C GLN A 31 6.01 -2.15 -13.12
N LEU A 32 5.10 -2.84 -13.83
CA LEU A 32 5.23 -3.08 -15.27
C LEU A 32 5.18 -1.80 -16.12
N GLN A 33 4.62 -0.72 -15.59
CA GLN A 33 4.52 0.57 -16.26
C GLN A 33 5.54 1.60 -15.76
N ASP A 34 6.51 1.19 -14.92
CA ASP A 34 7.50 2.09 -14.29
C ASP A 34 6.83 3.24 -13.49
N ARG A 35 5.69 2.94 -12.84
CA ARG A 35 4.89 3.89 -12.03
C ARG A 35 4.98 3.61 -10.54
N LEU A 36 5.89 2.75 -10.11
CA LEU A 36 6.06 2.32 -8.73
C LEU A 36 7.41 2.80 -8.18
N THR A 37 7.38 3.58 -7.11
CA THR A 37 8.56 3.86 -6.27
C THR A 37 8.51 2.95 -5.05
N VAL A 38 9.65 2.38 -4.65
CA VAL A 38 9.74 1.39 -3.58
C VAL A 38 10.88 1.78 -2.65
N GLY A 39 10.60 1.79 -1.35
CA GLY A 39 11.52 2.17 -0.28
C GLY A 39 11.11 3.48 0.40
N VAL A 40 11.35 3.58 1.70
CA VAL A 40 11.03 4.75 2.53
C VAL A 40 11.80 5.98 2.05
N TYR A 41 13.10 5.82 1.79
CA TYR A 41 13.98 6.93 1.40
C TYR A 41 13.62 7.47 0.01
N GLU A 42 13.39 6.57 -0.94
CA GLU A 42 13.02 6.85 -2.33
C GLU A 42 11.65 7.53 -2.39
N SER A 43 10.72 7.08 -1.57
CA SER A 43 9.40 7.68 -1.42
C SER A 43 9.48 9.09 -0.87
N ALA A 44 10.25 9.31 0.20
CA ALA A 44 10.49 10.64 0.75
C ALA A 44 11.17 11.58 -0.26
N LYS A 45 12.11 11.05 -1.06
CA LYS A 45 12.77 11.82 -2.12
C LYS A 45 11.79 12.23 -3.21
N LEU A 46 10.93 11.32 -3.68
CA LEU A 46 9.93 11.62 -4.70
C LEU A 46 8.94 12.67 -4.20
N MET A 47 8.39 12.50 -3.00
CA MET A 47 7.44 13.46 -2.41
C MET A 47 8.03 14.86 -2.21
N ASN A 48 9.36 14.98 -2.01
CA ASN A 48 10.03 16.28 -1.96
C ASN A 48 10.19 16.95 -3.34
N VAL A 49 10.19 16.16 -4.43
CA VAL A 49 10.45 16.65 -5.78
C VAL A 49 9.16 16.88 -6.56
N ASP A 50 8.23 15.92 -6.51
CA ASP A 50 7.01 15.90 -7.31
C ASP A 50 5.87 15.16 -6.59
N PRO A 51 5.30 15.75 -5.52
CA PRO A 51 4.20 15.13 -4.78
C PRO A 51 2.90 15.07 -5.57
N ASP A 52 2.68 15.98 -6.52
CA ASP A 52 1.47 16.03 -7.35
C ASP A 52 1.36 14.82 -8.28
N SER A 53 2.48 14.13 -8.55
CA SER A 53 2.50 12.88 -9.31
C SER A 53 2.05 11.66 -8.52
N VAL A 54 2.01 11.73 -7.18
CA VAL A 54 1.74 10.58 -6.31
C VAL A 54 0.22 10.46 -6.10
N VAL A 55 -0.33 9.27 -6.36
CA VAL A 55 -1.77 9.02 -6.23
C VAL A 55 -2.12 8.03 -5.13
N LEU A 56 -1.19 7.17 -4.72
CA LEU A 56 -1.39 6.20 -3.64
C LEU A 56 -0.06 5.91 -2.93
N CYS A 57 -0.10 5.82 -1.62
CA CYS A 57 0.99 5.41 -0.74
C CYS A 57 0.61 4.14 0.03
N LEU A 58 1.46 3.12 -0.01
CA LEU A 58 1.34 1.91 0.79
C LEU A 58 2.46 1.90 1.82
N LEU A 59 2.10 1.81 3.11
CA LEU A 59 3.05 1.60 4.21
C LEU A 59 2.99 0.12 4.63
N ALA A 60 4.04 -0.63 4.32
CA ALA A 60 4.09 -2.06 4.56
C ALA A 60 4.90 -2.40 5.82
N ILE A 61 4.27 -3.11 6.75
CA ILE A 61 4.88 -3.50 8.03
C ILE A 61 4.21 -4.75 8.57
N ASP A 62 5.03 -5.69 9.04
CA ASP A 62 4.55 -6.87 9.78
C ASP A 62 4.77 -6.68 11.29
N GLU A 63 4.10 -7.50 12.10
CA GLU A 63 4.10 -7.40 13.57
C GLU A 63 5.50 -7.40 14.18
N GLU A 64 6.46 -8.08 13.53
CA GLU A 64 7.85 -8.19 13.97
C GLU A 64 8.62 -6.86 13.92
N GLU A 65 8.15 -5.90 13.13
CA GLU A 65 8.82 -4.62 12.85
C GLU A 65 8.14 -3.43 13.54
N GLU A 66 7.04 -3.66 14.27
CA GLU A 66 6.30 -2.60 14.98
C GLU A 66 7.15 -1.90 16.05
N ASP A 67 8.14 -2.59 16.61
CA ASP A 67 9.07 -2.06 17.62
C ASP A 67 10.23 -1.22 17.03
N ASP A 68 10.37 -1.14 15.69
CA ASP A 68 11.37 -0.29 15.06
C ASP A 68 10.94 1.19 15.12
N ILE A 69 11.46 1.89 16.13
CA ILE A 69 11.20 3.32 16.36
C ILE A 69 11.58 4.17 15.13
N ALA A 70 12.66 3.85 14.43
CA ALA A 70 13.10 4.63 13.28
C ALA A 70 12.09 4.48 12.13
N LEU A 71 11.64 3.25 11.87
CA LEU A 71 10.60 2.97 10.88
C LEU A 71 9.28 3.66 11.24
N GLN A 72 8.84 3.60 12.50
CA GLN A 72 7.63 4.27 12.98
C GLN A 72 7.69 5.80 12.82
N ILE A 73 8.86 6.41 13.05
CA ILE A 73 9.07 7.84 12.79
C ILE A 73 8.88 8.13 11.31
N HIS A 74 9.51 7.35 10.42
CA HIS A 74 9.35 7.52 8.98
C HIS A 74 7.90 7.39 8.53
N PHE A 75 7.18 6.39 9.04
CA PHE A 75 5.77 6.18 8.73
C PHE A 75 4.91 7.34 9.18
N THR A 76 5.17 7.89 10.37
CA THR A 76 4.45 9.06 10.88
C THR A 76 4.67 10.28 9.99
N LEU A 77 5.91 10.52 9.53
CA LEU A 77 6.23 11.63 8.65
C LEU A 77 5.56 11.48 7.28
N ILE A 78 5.64 10.29 6.67
CA ILE A 78 5.03 10.00 5.37
C ILE A 78 3.51 10.12 5.46
N GLN A 79 2.91 9.57 6.52
CA GLN A 79 1.47 9.66 6.75
C GLN A 79 0.99 11.12 6.87
N SER A 80 1.71 11.96 7.63
CA SER A 80 1.39 13.39 7.72
C SER A 80 1.42 14.04 6.35
N PHE A 81 2.47 13.77 5.57
CA PHE A 81 2.62 14.32 4.23
C PHE A 81 1.48 13.89 3.29
N CYS A 82 1.15 12.60 3.25
CA CYS A 82 0.06 12.10 2.40
C CYS A 82 -1.28 12.71 2.78
N CYS A 83 -1.58 12.84 4.07
CA CYS A 83 -2.80 13.46 4.54
C CYS A 83 -2.88 14.95 4.18
N GLU A 84 -1.77 15.68 4.23
CA GLU A 84 -1.72 17.11 3.89
C GLU A 84 -1.89 17.38 2.39
N ASN A 85 -1.52 16.41 1.54
CA ASN A 85 -1.57 16.52 0.08
C ASN A 85 -2.71 15.71 -0.56
N ASP A 86 -3.68 15.26 0.22
CA ASP A 86 -4.83 14.45 -0.24
C ASP A 86 -4.42 13.18 -1.03
N ILE A 87 -3.28 12.59 -0.69
CA ILE A 87 -2.80 11.33 -1.27
C ILE A 87 -3.49 10.16 -0.57
N ASP A 88 -4.02 9.20 -1.33
CA ASP A 88 -4.53 7.95 -0.75
C ASP A 88 -3.43 7.19 -0.04
N ILE A 89 -3.69 6.76 1.19
CA ILE A 89 -2.70 6.05 2.01
C ILE A 89 -3.33 4.83 2.67
N VAL A 90 -2.64 3.70 2.61
CA VAL A 90 -3.04 2.44 3.25
C VAL A 90 -1.87 1.82 4.00
N ARG A 91 -2.16 1.14 5.11
CA ARG A 91 -1.23 0.23 5.77
C ARG A 91 -1.44 -1.18 5.27
N VAL A 92 -0.35 -1.90 5.08
CA VAL A 92 -0.39 -3.26 4.54
C VAL A 92 0.50 -4.19 5.36
N SER A 93 0.04 -5.41 5.58
CA SER A 93 0.87 -6.51 6.09
C SER A 93 1.02 -7.63 5.05
N GLY A 94 1.94 -8.55 5.30
CA GLY A 94 2.34 -9.61 4.39
C GLY A 94 3.54 -9.22 3.56
N MET A 95 4.63 -8.80 4.21
CA MET A 95 5.88 -8.38 3.53
C MET A 95 6.44 -9.48 2.63
N GLN A 96 6.33 -10.74 3.05
CA GLN A 96 6.72 -11.90 2.24
C GLN A 96 5.91 -11.99 0.94
N ARG A 97 4.60 -11.76 1.00
CA ARG A 97 3.73 -11.74 -0.19
C ARG A 97 4.07 -10.57 -1.09
N LEU A 98 4.35 -9.40 -0.51
CA LEU A 98 4.77 -8.20 -1.25
C LEU A 98 6.09 -8.43 -1.98
N ALA A 99 7.08 -9.04 -1.33
CA ALA A 99 8.37 -9.39 -1.93
C ALA A 99 8.19 -10.33 -3.13
N GLN A 100 7.34 -11.35 -3.00
CA GLN A 100 7.02 -12.27 -4.11
C GLN A 100 6.37 -11.54 -5.30
N LEU A 101 5.45 -10.62 -5.04
CA LEU A 101 4.75 -9.86 -6.10
C LEU A 101 5.71 -8.97 -6.88
N LEU A 102 6.68 -8.37 -6.19
CA LEU A 102 7.64 -7.45 -6.81
C LEU A 102 8.85 -8.14 -7.44
N GLY A 103 8.91 -9.47 -7.33
CA GLY A 103 9.97 -10.28 -7.93
C GLY A 103 11.28 -10.27 -7.15
N GLU A 104 11.24 -10.01 -5.85
CA GLU A 104 12.42 -10.11 -4.99
C GLU A 104 12.82 -11.59 -4.84
N PRO A 105 14.11 -11.94 -5.03
CA PRO A 105 14.55 -13.31 -4.90
C PRO A 105 14.36 -13.77 -3.45
N ALA A 106 13.60 -14.85 -3.26
CA ALA A 106 13.51 -15.54 -1.98
C ALA A 106 14.91 -15.97 -1.55
N GLU A 107 15.50 -15.21 -0.63
CA GLU A 107 16.75 -15.49 0.07
C GLU A 107 17.86 -16.10 -0.80
N THR A 108 18.50 -15.27 -1.64
CA THR A 108 19.85 -15.65 -2.08
C THR A 108 20.79 -15.35 -0.92
N GLN A 109 21.17 -16.40 -0.20
CA GLN A 109 22.19 -16.38 0.86
C GLN A 109 23.49 -15.75 0.33
N GLY A 110 23.65 -14.44 0.52
CA GLY A 110 24.83 -13.72 0.08
C GLY A 110 24.65 -12.21 0.00
N THR A 111 24.92 -11.53 1.12
CA THR A 111 25.41 -10.13 1.21
C THR A 111 24.62 -8.98 0.57
N THR A 112 23.49 -9.21 -0.10
CA THR A 112 22.64 -8.13 -0.61
C THR A 112 21.65 -7.75 0.49
N GLU A 113 21.69 -6.50 0.96
CA GLU A 113 20.68 -5.96 1.86
C GLU A 113 19.29 -6.22 1.26
N ALA A 114 18.35 -6.72 2.08
CA ALA A 114 16.97 -6.91 1.65
C ALA A 114 16.43 -5.57 1.15
N ARG A 115 15.75 -5.57 0.01
CA ARG A 115 15.15 -4.35 -0.53
C ARG A 115 14.16 -3.79 0.48
N ASP A 116 14.26 -2.50 0.77
CA ASP A 116 13.28 -1.78 1.59
C ASP A 116 11.94 -1.76 0.85
N LEU A 117 10.96 -2.52 1.36
CA LEU A 117 9.60 -2.59 0.84
C LEU A 117 8.60 -1.85 1.74
N HIS A 118 9.06 -1.10 2.75
CA HIS A 118 8.17 -0.54 3.77
C HIS A 118 7.35 0.65 3.29
N CYS A 119 7.71 1.25 2.16
CA CYS A 119 6.91 2.29 1.53
C CYS A 119 6.88 2.11 0.02
N LEU A 120 5.68 2.15 -0.56
CA LEU A 120 5.49 2.09 -2.01
C LEU A 120 4.61 3.24 -2.45
N LEU A 121 5.06 4.00 -3.44
CA LEU A 121 4.29 5.07 -4.06
C LEU A 121 3.88 4.68 -5.47
N VAL A 122 2.59 4.77 -5.74
CA VAL A 122 2.05 4.69 -7.09
C VAL A 122 1.92 6.10 -7.65
N THR A 123 2.43 6.29 -8.86
CA THR A 123 2.47 7.59 -9.54
C THR A 123 1.58 7.64 -10.77
N ASN A 124 1.03 8.81 -11.06
CA ASN A 124 0.28 9.12 -12.25
C ASN A 124 0.81 10.45 -12.84
N PRO A 125 1.71 10.42 -13.83
CA PRO A 125 2.32 11.60 -14.40
C PRO A 125 1.30 12.46 -15.13
N HIS A 126 1.50 13.78 -15.07
CA HIS A 126 0.57 14.78 -15.59
C HIS A 126 0.23 14.66 -17.09
N THR A 127 1.04 13.94 -17.87
CA THR A 127 0.87 13.80 -19.32
C THR A 127 0.03 12.59 -19.73
N ASP A 128 -0.08 11.57 -18.89
CA ASP A 128 -0.76 10.32 -19.21
C ASP A 128 -1.60 9.86 -18.02
N THR A 129 -2.93 9.98 -18.12
CA THR A 129 -3.84 9.46 -17.10
C THR A 129 -3.84 7.94 -17.13
N TRP A 130 -3.04 7.30 -16.29
CA TRP A 130 -3.14 5.87 -16.06
C TRP A 130 -4.39 5.55 -15.23
N LYS A 131 -5.20 4.62 -15.73
CA LYS A 131 -6.37 4.10 -15.02
C LYS A 131 -6.27 2.58 -14.98
N SER A 132 -5.92 2.03 -13.82
CA SER A 132 -6.04 0.61 -13.54
C SER A 132 -7.30 0.35 -12.72
N HIS A 133 -7.91 -0.81 -12.92
CA HIS A 133 -9.03 -1.25 -12.09
C HIS A 133 -8.63 -1.31 -10.62
N GLY A 134 -7.44 -1.86 -10.33
CA GLY A 134 -6.88 -1.92 -8.98
C GLY A 134 -6.77 -0.56 -8.30
N LEU A 135 -6.33 0.50 -9.02
CA LEU A 135 -6.22 1.85 -8.44
C LEU A 135 -7.59 2.41 -8.05
N VAL A 136 -8.60 2.22 -8.91
CA VAL A 136 -9.96 2.71 -8.64
C VAL A 136 -10.57 2.01 -7.43
N GLU A 137 -10.40 0.68 -7.33
CA GLU A 137 -10.93 -0.11 -6.21
C GLU A 137 -10.27 0.28 -4.88
N VAL A 138 -8.93 0.43 -4.88
CA VAL A 138 -8.18 0.83 -3.67
C VAL A 138 -8.51 2.27 -3.26
N ALA A 139 -8.63 3.20 -4.21
CA ALA A 139 -9.04 4.57 -3.93
C ALA A 139 -10.46 4.63 -3.34
N SER A 140 -11.41 3.87 -3.91
CA SER A 140 -12.77 3.77 -3.37
C SER A 140 -12.78 3.20 -1.95
N TYR A 141 -11.92 2.21 -1.66
CA TYR A 141 -11.76 1.68 -0.31
C TYR A 141 -11.22 2.74 0.66
N CYS A 142 -10.22 3.51 0.24
CA CYS A 142 -9.68 4.62 1.06
C CYS A 142 -10.74 5.68 1.35
N GLU A 143 -11.53 6.07 0.34
CA GLU A 143 -12.62 7.05 0.49
C GLU A 143 -13.69 6.57 1.50
N GLU A 144 -14.12 5.32 1.38
CA GLU A 144 -15.10 4.75 2.32
C GLU A 144 -14.55 4.65 3.75
N SER A 145 -13.30 4.22 3.90
CA SER A 145 -12.63 4.16 5.20
C SER A 145 -12.52 5.54 5.86
N ARG A 146 -12.22 6.59 5.09
CA ARG A 146 -12.26 7.97 5.60
C ARG A 146 -13.65 8.37 6.08
N GLY A 147 -14.71 7.97 5.36
CA GLY A 147 -16.09 8.15 5.79
C GLY A 147 -16.41 7.49 7.15
N ASN A 148 -15.69 6.43 7.49
CA ASN A 148 -15.79 5.70 8.75
C ASN A 148 -14.77 6.16 9.82
N ASN A 149 -14.14 7.32 9.65
CA ASN A 149 -13.07 7.86 10.52
C ASN A 149 -11.80 7.00 10.59
N GLN A 150 -11.58 6.13 9.60
CA GLN A 150 -10.36 5.36 9.44
C GLN A 150 -9.47 6.02 8.38
N TRP A 151 -8.63 6.96 8.82
CA TRP A 151 -7.79 7.79 7.93
C TRP A 151 -6.70 7.00 7.20
N VAL A 152 -6.19 5.95 7.83
CA VAL A 152 -5.23 5.03 7.22
C VAL A 152 -5.78 3.62 7.38
N PRO A 153 -6.54 3.12 6.39
CA PRO A 153 -7.07 1.77 6.46
C PRO A 153 -5.96 0.72 6.35
N TYR A 154 -6.28 -0.48 6.81
CA TYR A 154 -5.35 -1.59 6.91
C TYR A 154 -5.80 -2.76 6.04
N ILE A 155 -4.87 -3.32 5.27
CA ILE A 155 -5.09 -4.43 4.35
C ILE A 155 -4.07 -5.53 4.66
N SER A 156 -4.52 -6.77 4.80
CA SER A 156 -3.62 -7.91 4.97
C SER A 156 -3.49 -8.66 3.65
N LEU A 157 -2.26 -8.82 3.16
CA LEU A 157 -1.95 -9.66 2.01
C LEU A 157 -1.66 -11.08 2.51
N GLN A 158 -2.40 -12.05 1.98
CA GLN A 158 -2.24 -13.45 2.36
C GLN A 158 -1.29 -14.19 1.42
N GLU A 159 -0.54 -15.13 1.98
CA GLU A 159 0.20 -16.12 1.19
C GLU A 159 -0.79 -17.03 0.43
N ARG A 160 -0.42 -17.45 -0.78
CA ARG A 160 -1.25 -18.31 -1.64
C ARG A 160 -0.66 -19.71 -1.79
#